data_AF-A0A8T2CKG6-F1
#
_entry.id   AF-A0A8T2CKG6-F1
#
_cell.length_a   1.000
_cell.length_b   1.000
_cell.length_c   1.000
_cell.angle_alpha   90.00
_cell.angle_beta   90.00
_cell.angle_gamma   90.00
#
_symmetry.space_group_name_H-M   'P 1'
#
loop_
_entity.id
_entity.type
_entity.pdbx_description
1 polymer ?
#
loop_
_entity_poly.entity_id
_entity_poly.type
_entity_poly.pdbx_seq_one_letter_code
_entity_poly.pdbx_strand_id
1 'polypeptide(L)'
;MMDGSIPAENGSVSSDRDGSALIFLGTGCSSAVPNAMCLIQQSDSPCYVCSQSLSIPPERNPNYRGNTSLLIDYCQSDGKHKYIQIDVGKTFREQVLRWFTLHKIPQVDSIILTHEHADAVLGLDDIRSVQPFSPTNDIDPTPIFVSQYAMDSLAVKFPYLVQKKLKEGQEVRRVAQLDWRIIEENCEKPFVASGLSFTPLPVMHGEDYVCLGFLFGEKSRVAYISDVSRFPPNTEYAISKSGGGQLDLLILDTLYKVHKSSSCIKI
;
A
#
# COMPACT_ATOMS: atom_id res chain seq x y z
N MET A 1 1.70 7.01 -54.67
CA MET A 1 2.56 8.15 -54.31
C MET A 1 1.68 9.30 -53.88
N MET A 2 1.57 9.50 -52.57
CA MET A 2 1.38 10.76 -51.88
C MET A 2 1.64 10.43 -50.42
N ASP A 3 2.87 10.72 -50.02
CA ASP A 3 3.44 10.65 -48.68
C ASP A 3 2.74 11.70 -47.82
N GLY A 4 2.10 11.24 -46.75
CA GLY A 4 1.47 12.07 -45.72
C GLY A 4 2.02 11.66 -44.37
N SER A 5 3.31 11.94 -44.18
CA SER A 5 4.03 11.80 -42.92
C SER A 5 3.40 12.69 -41.85
N ILE A 6 2.75 12.09 -40.86
CA ILE A 6 2.29 12.77 -39.64
C ILE A 6 3.51 12.87 -38.70
N PRO A 7 3.93 14.07 -38.29
CA PRO A 7 5.04 14.20 -37.35
C PRO A 7 4.62 13.63 -35.99
N ALA A 8 5.44 12.72 -35.46
CA ALA A 8 5.37 12.31 -34.08
C ALA A 8 5.77 13.50 -33.19
N GLU A 9 4.80 14.12 -32.53
CA GLU A 9 5.10 14.98 -31.38
C GLU A 9 5.54 14.11 -30.21
N ASN A 10 6.85 13.93 -30.11
CA ASN A 10 7.54 13.53 -28.88
C ASN A 10 7.36 14.64 -27.83
N GLY A 11 6.18 14.67 -27.21
CA GLY A 11 5.96 15.40 -25.97
C GLY A 11 6.55 14.62 -24.80
N SER A 12 7.86 14.69 -24.61
CA SER A 12 8.49 14.31 -23.34
C SER A 12 8.06 15.32 -22.28
N VAL A 13 6.87 15.14 -21.72
CA VAL A 13 6.48 15.80 -20.47
C VAL A 13 7.23 15.06 -19.38
N SER A 14 8.48 15.47 -19.11
CA SER A 14 9.10 15.23 -17.82
C SER A 14 8.19 15.88 -16.80
N SER A 15 7.43 15.06 -16.07
CA SER A 15 6.81 15.54 -14.84
C SER A 15 7.93 15.58 -13.82
N ASP A 16 8.80 16.58 -13.90
CA ASP A 16 9.74 16.90 -12.83
C ASP A 16 8.89 17.36 -11.64
N ARG A 17 8.47 16.40 -10.82
CA ARG A 17 7.89 16.69 -9.52
C ARG A 17 9.07 16.98 -8.63
N ASP A 18 9.33 18.26 -8.37
CA ASP A 18 10.46 18.70 -7.53
C ASP A 18 10.32 18.31 -6.03
N GLY A 19 9.52 17.31 -5.69
CA GLY A 19 9.32 16.88 -4.31
C GLY A 19 8.58 15.55 -4.17
N SER A 20 8.58 15.06 -2.94
CA SER A 20 7.90 13.83 -2.56
C SER A 20 6.38 14.01 -2.53
N ALA A 21 5.64 12.93 -2.78
CA ALA A 21 4.18 12.91 -2.74
C ALA A 21 3.64 11.63 -2.08
N LEU A 22 2.44 11.77 -1.51
CA LEU A 22 1.64 10.65 -1.00
C LEU A 22 0.45 10.42 -1.94
N ILE A 23 0.34 9.22 -2.48
CA ILE A 23 -0.72 8.85 -3.43
C ILE A 23 -1.55 7.75 -2.79
N PHE A 24 -2.78 8.10 -2.40
CA PHE A 24 -3.73 7.15 -1.83
C PHE A 24 -4.30 6.26 -2.94
N LEU A 25 -3.78 5.04 -3.03
CA LEU A 25 -4.20 4.07 -4.04
C LEU A 25 -5.57 3.47 -3.69
N GLY A 26 -5.85 3.30 -2.40
CA GLY A 26 -7.16 2.91 -1.91
C GLY A 26 -7.40 3.42 -0.50
N THR A 27 -8.67 3.68 -0.21
CA THR A 27 -9.15 4.25 1.06
C THR A 27 -10.44 3.55 1.52
N GLY A 28 -10.68 2.35 1.01
CA GLY A 28 -11.85 1.52 1.30
C GLY A 28 -11.50 0.42 2.30
N CYS A 29 -12.52 -0.15 2.93
CA CYS A 29 -12.33 -1.25 3.86
C CYS A 29 -11.92 -2.56 3.15
N SER A 30 -11.83 -3.65 3.92
CA SER A 30 -11.46 -4.97 3.42
C SER A 30 -12.32 -5.49 2.26
N SER A 31 -13.58 -5.05 2.18
CA SER A 31 -14.53 -5.41 1.12
C SER A 31 -14.56 -4.43 -0.05
N ALA A 32 -13.75 -3.36 -0.01
CA ALA A 32 -13.81 -2.22 -0.92
C ALA A 32 -15.20 -1.54 -0.94
N VAL A 33 -15.33 -0.45 -1.69
CA VAL A 33 -16.61 0.20 -2.01
C VAL A 33 -16.71 0.38 -3.51
N PRO A 34 -17.80 -0.07 -4.16
CA PRO A 34 -19.00 -0.67 -3.57
C PRO A 34 -18.75 -2.05 -2.94
N ASN A 35 -19.50 -2.35 -1.87
CA ASN A 35 -19.62 -3.73 -1.41
C ASN A 35 -20.60 -4.46 -2.34
N ALA A 36 -20.16 -5.56 -2.96
CA ALA A 36 -20.96 -6.32 -3.91
C ALA A 36 -22.31 -6.78 -3.32
N MET A 37 -22.33 -7.18 -2.05
CA MET A 37 -23.55 -7.62 -1.35
C MET A 37 -24.63 -6.54 -1.36
N CYS A 38 -24.25 -5.29 -1.13
CA CYS A 38 -25.18 -4.14 -1.11
C CYS A 38 -25.84 -3.86 -2.47
N LEU A 39 -25.26 -4.35 -3.57
CA LEU A 39 -25.73 -4.10 -4.92
C LEU A 39 -26.50 -5.28 -5.51
N ILE A 40 -26.10 -6.51 -5.20
CA ILE A 40 -26.73 -7.71 -5.77
C ILE A 40 -27.94 -8.19 -4.95
N GLN A 41 -27.99 -7.88 -3.65
CA GLN A 41 -29.16 -8.19 -2.82
C GLN A 41 -30.23 -7.13 -3.02
N GLN A 42 -31.42 -7.56 -3.45
CA GLN A 42 -32.58 -6.68 -3.54
C GLN A 42 -32.98 -6.26 -2.12
N SER A 43 -33.08 -4.96 -1.90
CA SER A 43 -33.51 -4.34 -0.65
C SER A 43 -34.45 -3.20 -0.99
N ASP A 44 -35.51 -3.02 -0.20
CA ASP A 44 -36.41 -1.87 -0.31
C ASP A 44 -35.68 -0.54 -0.05
N SER A 45 -34.51 -0.60 0.60
CA SER A 45 -33.61 0.52 0.82
C SER A 45 -32.18 0.12 0.44
N PRO A 46 -31.76 0.30 -0.83
CA PRO A 46 -30.41 0.00 -1.26
C PRO A 46 -29.40 0.95 -0.62
N CYS A 47 -28.17 0.48 -0.40
CA CYS A 47 -27.12 1.30 0.19
C CYS A 47 -26.76 2.48 -0.73
N TYR A 48 -27.14 3.70 -0.34
CA TYR A 48 -26.93 4.91 -1.12
C TYR A 48 -25.47 5.10 -1.57
N VAL A 49 -24.51 4.86 -0.68
CA VAL A 49 -23.07 5.01 -0.99
C VAL A 49 -22.61 4.00 -2.04
N CYS A 50 -22.99 2.73 -1.92
CA CYS A 50 -22.62 1.71 -2.92
C CYS A 50 -23.32 1.95 -4.26
N SER A 51 -24.56 2.43 -4.27
CA SER A 51 -25.24 2.80 -5.52
C SER A 51 -24.56 4.01 -6.19
N GLN A 52 -24.17 5.02 -5.40
CA GLN A 52 -23.47 6.20 -5.90
C GLN A 52 -22.04 5.91 -6.35
N SER A 53 -21.36 4.89 -5.82
CA SER A 53 -20.01 4.54 -6.27
C SER A 53 -19.95 4.03 -7.71
N LEU A 54 -21.11 3.74 -8.32
CA LEU A 54 -21.23 3.34 -9.73
C LEU A 54 -21.85 4.42 -10.64
N SER A 55 -22.17 5.61 -10.12
CA SER A 55 -22.87 6.65 -10.88
C SER A 55 -21.96 7.43 -11.86
N ILE A 56 -20.66 7.46 -11.58
CA ILE A 56 -19.62 8.09 -12.41
C ILE A 56 -18.36 7.22 -12.42
N PRO A 57 -17.45 7.41 -13.41
CA PRO A 57 -16.22 6.62 -13.51
C PRO A 57 -15.39 6.60 -12.21
N PRO A 58 -14.81 5.44 -11.83
CA PRO A 58 -14.12 5.25 -10.54
C PRO A 58 -13.06 6.30 -10.20
N GLU A 59 -12.30 6.77 -11.19
CA GLU A 59 -11.24 7.77 -11.04
C GLU A 59 -11.75 9.16 -10.66
N ARG A 60 -13.05 9.42 -10.85
CA ARG A 60 -13.73 10.66 -10.42
C ARG A 60 -14.67 10.44 -9.24
N ASN A 61 -14.82 9.21 -8.78
CA ASN A 61 -15.81 8.83 -7.80
C ASN A 61 -15.18 8.62 -6.40
N PRO A 62 -15.37 9.55 -5.44
CA PRO A 62 -14.83 9.38 -4.09
C PRO A 62 -15.47 8.22 -3.32
N ASN A 63 -16.63 7.72 -3.76
CA ASN A 63 -17.28 6.56 -3.17
C ASN A 63 -16.77 5.24 -3.77
N TYR A 64 -16.06 5.25 -4.90
CA TYR A 64 -15.41 4.04 -5.42
C TYR A 64 -14.02 3.91 -4.79
N ARG A 65 -13.88 3.00 -3.84
CA ARG A 65 -12.69 2.89 -2.98
C ARG A 65 -12.17 1.46 -2.98
N GLY A 66 -10.97 1.24 -3.53
CA GLY A 66 -10.26 -0.03 -3.41
C GLY A 66 -9.77 -0.30 -1.98
N ASN A 67 -9.18 -1.47 -1.74
CA ASN A 67 -8.55 -1.80 -0.46
C ASN A 67 -7.48 -0.77 -0.07
N THR A 68 -7.43 -0.44 1.22
CA THR A 68 -6.49 0.53 1.79
C THR A 68 -5.06 0.29 1.32
N SER A 69 -4.43 1.32 0.76
CA SER A 69 -3.06 1.26 0.27
C SER A 69 -2.52 2.66 -0.02
N LEU A 70 -1.23 2.86 0.22
CA LEU A 70 -0.53 4.12 0.03
C LEU A 70 0.72 3.89 -0.82
N LEU A 71 0.93 4.72 -1.84
CA LEU A 71 2.22 4.84 -2.50
C LEU A 71 2.90 6.13 -2.05
N ILE A 72 4.16 6.01 -1.65
CA ILE A 72 5.04 7.12 -1.36
C ILE A 72 5.95 7.30 -2.57
N ASP A 73 5.80 8.43 -3.25
CA ASP A 73 6.72 8.92 -4.27
C ASP A 73 7.79 9.74 -3.54
N TYR A 74 8.95 9.14 -3.26
CA TYR A 74 10.01 9.73 -2.45
C TYR A 74 11.09 10.34 -3.34
N CYS A 75 11.17 11.67 -3.37
CA CYS A 75 12.23 12.40 -4.06
C CYS A 75 13.46 12.50 -3.14
N GLN A 76 14.54 11.83 -3.55
CA GLN A 76 15.81 11.82 -2.83
C GLN A 76 16.59 13.13 -3.04
N SER A 77 17.65 13.34 -2.27
CA SER A 77 18.48 14.54 -2.35
C SER A 77 19.19 14.73 -3.70
N ASP A 78 19.38 13.65 -4.47
CA ASP A 78 19.93 13.69 -5.83
C ASP A 78 18.85 13.93 -6.91
N GLY A 79 17.60 14.20 -6.51
CA GLY A 79 16.46 14.43 -7.39
C GLY A 79 15.84 13.15 -7.96
N LYS A 80 16.37 11.97 -7.64
CA LYS A 80 15.77 10.71 -8.10
C LYS A 80 14.57 10.33 -7.26
N HIS A 81 13.56 9.77 -7.93
CA HIS A 81 12.36 9.29 -7.30
C HIS A 81 12.47 7.80 -6.95
N LYS A 82 11.94 7.45 -5.79
CA LYS A 82 11.76 6.08 -5.30
C LYS A 82 10.32 5.85 -4.91
N TYR A 83 9.75 4.76 -5.39
CA TYR A 83 8.34 4.43 -5.20
C TYR A 83 8.20 3.33 -4.16
N ILE A 84 7.68 3.68 -2.99
CA ILE A 84 7.53 2.78 -1.84
C ILE A 84 6.05 2.50 -1.66
N GLN A 85 5.67 1.23 -1.78
CA GLN A 85 4.29 0.77 -1.74
C GLN A 85 3.96 0.24 -0.35
N ILE A 86 2.91 0.75 0.29
CA ILE A 86 2.35 0.19 1.53
C ILE A 86 1.09 -0.59 1.18
N ASP A 87 1.14 -1.89 1.50
CA ASP A 87 0.14 -2.92 1.22
C ASP A 87 -0.18 -3.15 -0.27
N VAL A 88 -0.47 -4.39 -0.62
CA VAL A 88 -0.86 -4.83 -1.97
C VAL A 88 -2.09 -5.73 -1.87
N GLY A 89 -3.24 -5.10 -1.63
CA GLY A 89 -4.53 -5.77 -1.47
C GLY A 89 -5.11 -6.41 -2.73
N LYS A 90 -6.32 -6.95 -2.61
CA LYS A 90 -7.06 -7.58 -3.72
C LYS A 90 -7.30 -6.63 -4.90
N THR A 91 -7.37 -5.33 -4.63
CA THR A 91 -7.59 -4.30 -5.67
C THR A 91 -6.29 -3.77 -6.28
N PHE A 92 -5.12 -4.31 -5.93
CA PHE A 92 -3.82 -3.78 -6.36
C PHE A 92 -3.69 -3.64 -7.88
N ARG A 93 -4.11 -4.65 -8.64
CA ARG A 93 -4.11 -4.58 -10.11
C ARG A 93 -4.88 -3.37 -10.66
N GLU A 94 -6.08 -3.14 -10.13
CA GLU A 94 -6.90 -1.98 -10.52
C GLU A 94 -6.23 -0.67 -10.12
N GLN A 95 -5.64 -0.62 -8.92
CA GLN A 95 -4.93 0.54 -8.40
C GLN A 95 -3.73 0.91 -9.28
N VAL A 96 -2.97 -0.08 -9.76
CA VAL A 96 -1.88 0.14 -10.73
C VAL A 96 -2.45 0.73 -12.02
N LEU A 97 -3.44 0.07 -12.62
CA LEU A 97 -4.03 0.53 -13.89
C LEU A 97 -4.60 1.95 -13.82
N ARG A 98 -5.15 2.35 -12.67
CA ARG A 98 -5.75 3.68 -12.48
C ARG A 98 -4.72 4.73 -12.09
N TRP A 99 -3.96 4.49 -11.03
CA TRP A 99 -3.15 5.51 -10.39
C TRP A 99 -1.74 5.57 -10.95
N PHE A 100 -1.13 4.43 -11.29
CA PHE A 100 0.23 4.42 -11.81
C PHE A 100 0.27 5.03 -13.22
N THR A 101 -0.75 4.75 -14.03
CA THR A 101 -0.90 5.35 -15.35
C THR A 101 -1.17 6.86 -15.26
N LEU A 102 -2.06 7.29 -14.36
CA LEU A 102 -2.39 8.70 -14.15
C LEU A 102 -1.19 9.51 -13.66
N HIS A 103 -0.44 8.94 -12.70
CA HIS A 103 0.69 9.60 -12.05
C HIS A 103 2.03 9.32 -12.72
N LYS A 104 2.05 8.52 -13.80
CA LYS A 104 3.25 8.10 -14.54
C LYS A 104 4.29 7.42 -13.65
N ILE A 105 3.82 6.57 -12.72
CA ILE A 105 4.69 5.78 -11.84
C ILE A 105 5.24 4.60 -12.65
N PRO A 106 6.58 4.49 -12.82
CA PRO A 106 7.18 3.50 -13.71
C PRO A 106 7.34 2.12 -13.05
N GLN A 107 7.48 2.06 -11.73
CA GLN A 107 7.81 0.85 -10.98
C GLN A 107 7.52 1.00 -9.49
N VAL A 108 7.74 -0.07 -8.72
CA VAL A 108 7.83 -0.06 -7.26
C VAL A 108 9.24 -0.50 -6.84
N ASP A 109 9.93 0.33 -6.05
CA ASP A 109 11.29 0.06 -5.59
C ASP A 109 11.31 -0.76 -4.29
N SER A 110 10.29 -0.64 -3.43
CA SER A 110 10.12 -1.50 -2.25
C SER A 110 8.66 -1.53 -1.80
N ILE A 111 8.32 -2.60 -1.07
CA ILE A 111 6.97 -2.84 -0.55
C ILE A 111 7.06 -2.98 0.98
N ILE A 112 6.09 -2.42 1.69
CA ILE A 112 5.94 -2.55 3.13
C ILE A 112 4.54 -3.13 3.35
N LEU A 113 4.44 -4.24 4.10
CA LEU A 113 3.17 -4.83 4.48
C LEU A 113 2.86 -4.48 5.93
N THR A 114 1.68 -3.92 6.17
CA THR A 114 1.18 -3.59 7.52
C THR A 114 0.85 -4.87 8.28
N HIS A 115 0.27 -5.86 7.60
CA HIS A 115 -0.18 -7.13 8.15
C HIS A 115 -0.55 -8.16 7.05
N GLU A 116 -0.95 -9.38 7.44
CA GLU A 116 -1.17 -10.49 6.50
C GLU A 116 -2.63 -10.74 6.05
N HIS A 117 -3.58 -9.85 6.39
CA HIS A 117 -4.95 -10.03 5.94
C HIS A 117 -5.10 -9.83 4.43
N ALA A 118 -6.18 -10.41 3.90
CA ALA A 118 -6.37 -10.56 2.46
C ALA A 118 -6.38 -9.23 1.69
N ASP A 119 -7.00 -8.21 2.28
CA ASP A 119 -7.03 -6.84 1.78
C ASP A 119 -5.70 -6.10 1.85
N ALA A 120 -4.70 -6.61 2.55
CA ALA A 120 -3.34 -6.08 2.54
C ALA A 120 -2.38 -6.85 1.63
N VAL A 121 -2.65 -8.14 1.32
CA VAL A 121 -1.64 -9.02 0.68
C VAL A 121 -2.07 -9.80 -0.56
N LEU A 122 -3.35 -9.90 -0.90
CA LEU A 122 -3.76 -10.79 -2.02
C LEU A 122 -3.37 -10.29 -3.41
N GLY A 123 -2.88 -9.06 -3.55
CA GLY A 123 -2.29 -8.52 -4.78
C GLY A 123 -0.80 -8.87 -4.96
N LEU A 124 -0.19 -9.63 -4.05
CA LEU A 124 1.23 -10.00 -4.12
C LEU A 124 1.60 -10.71 -5.45
N ASP A 125 0.68 -11.49 -6.03
CA ASP A 125 0.91 -12.17 -7.32
C ASP A 125 1.04 -11.19 -8.50
N ASP A 126 0.35 -10.04 -8.42
CA ASP A 126 0.36 -9.00 -9.46
C ASP A 126 1.61 -8.08 -9.41
N ILE A 127 2.44 -8.16 -8.35
CA ILE A 127 3.63 -7.30 -8.15
C ILE A 127 4.59 -7.35 -9.33
N ARG A 128 4.66 -8.49 -10.03
CA ARG A 128 5.51 -8.62 -11.21
C ARG A 128 5.25 -7.54 -12.27
N SER A 129 4.03 -6.98 -12.31
CA SER A 129 3.65 -5.90 -13.22
C SER A 129 4.31 -4.56 -12.90
N VAL A 130 4.87 -4.39 -11.70
CA VAL A 130 5.50 -3.14 -11.23
C VAL A 130 6.98 -3.31 -10.89
N GLN A 131 7.57 -4.49 -11.15
CA GLN A 131 9.02 -4.68 -11.07
C GLN A 131 9.68 -4.14 -12.36
N PRO A 132 10.97 -3.74 -12.29
CA PRO A 132 11.75 -3.50 -13.49
C PRO A 132 11.65 -4.69 -14.46
N PHE A 133 11.54 -4.42 -15.76
CA PHE A 133 11.48 -5.47 -16.77
C PHE A 133 12.88 -5.81 -17.28
N SER A 134 13.24 -7.09 -17.25
CA SER A 134 14.42 -7.64 -17.93
C SER A 134 14.02 -8.84 -18.80
N PRO A 135 14.40 -8.91 -20.09
CA PRO A 135 14.10 -10.05 -20.96
C PRO A 135 14.66 -11.38 -20.43
N THR A 136 15.81 -11.32 -19.74
CA THR A 136 16.49 -12.46 -19.13
C THR A 136 16.05 -12.71 -17.69
N ASN A 137 15.18 -11.85 -17.15
CA ASN A 137 14.80 -11.83 -15.73
C ASN A 137 16.01 -11.62 -14.80
N ASP A 138 17.05 -10.91 -15.27
CA ASP A 138 18.15 -10.44 -14.43
C ASP A 138 17.76 -9.09 -13.84
N ILE A 139 16.97 -9.12 -12.77
CA ILE A 139 16.57 -7.92 -12.00
C ILE A 139 16.91 -8.14 -10.54
N ASP A 140 17.23 -7.04 -9.84
CA ASP A 140 17.36 -7.09 -8.39
C ASP A 140 16.00 -7.45 -7.77
N PRO A 141 15.94 -8.42 -6.84
CA PRO A 141 14.70 -8.74 -6.15
C PRO A 141 14.13 -7.52 -5.40
N THR A 142 12.84 -7.28 -5.54
CA THR A 142 12.14 -6.20 -4.84
C THR A 142 12.10 -6.48 -3.34
N PRO A 143 12.63 -5.59 -2.49
CA PRO A 143 12.52 -5.73 -1.04
C PRO A 143 11.06 -5.64 -0.59
N ILE A 144 10.64 -6.61 0.22
CA ILE A 144 9.35 -6.59 0.93
C ILE A 144 9.62 -6.60 2.42
N PHE A 145 9.23 -5.53 3.10
CA PHE A 145 9.33 -5.39 4.54
C PHE A 145 8.03 -5.85 5.19
N VAL A 146 8.13 -6.76 6.15
CA VAL A 146 6.98 -7.38 6.82
C VAL A 146 7.37 -7.83 8.22
N SER A 147 6.43 -7.93 9.15
CA SER A 147 6.74 -8.50 10.47
C SER A 147 6.95 -10.02 10.40
N GLN A 148 7.60 -10.60 11.42
CA GLN A 148 7.83 -12.05 11.46
C GLN A 148 6.51 -12.83 11.50
N TYR A 149 5.54 -12.35 12.27
CA TYR A 149 4.22 -12.99 12.36
C TYR A 149 3.53 -13.05 10.99
N ALA A 150 3.49 -11.92 10.29
CA ALA A 150 2.89 -11.84 8.97
C ALA A 150 3.70 -12.69 7.95
N MET A 151 5.03 -12.71 8.03
CA MET A 151 5.88 -13.54 7.18
C MET A 151 5.58 -15.04 7.31
N ASP A 152 5.40 -15.53 8.54
CA ASP A 152 5.09 -16.94 8.79
C ASP A 152 3.76 -17.34 8.12
N SER A 153 2.76 -16.45 8.17
CA SER A 153 1.48 -16.64 7.49
C SER A 153 1.61 -16.61 5.96
N LEU A 154 2.40 -15.65 5.45
CA LEU A 154 2.65 -15.51 4.01
C LEU A 154 3.39 -16.72 3.42
N ALA A 155 4.31 -17.33 4.18
CA ALA A 155 4.99 -18.56 3.77
C ALA A 155 4.02 -19.73 3.54
N VAL A 156 2.90 -19.77 4.26
CA VAL A 156 1.83 -20.76 4.09
C VAL A 156 0.88 -20.38 2.94
N LYS A 157 0.49 -19.10 2.83
CA LYS A 157 -0.44 -18.61 1.80
C LYS A 157 0.18 -18.59 0.40
N PHE A 158 1.45 -18.20 0.31
CA PHE A 158 2.18 -17.98 -0.95
C PHE A 158 3.54 -18.70 -0.95
N PRO A 159 3.57 -20.03 -0.78
CA PRO A 159 4.83 -20.78 -0.70
C PRO A 159 5.70 -20.57 -1.94
N TYR A 160 5.11 -20.32 -3.11
CA TYR A 160 5.82 -20.07 -4.36
C TYR A 160 6.49 -18.68 -4.44
N LEU A 161 6.04 -17.69 -3.65
CA LEU A 161 6.65 -16.36 -3.55
C LEU A 161 7.76 -16.30 -2.48
N VAL A 162 7.78 -17.27 -1.57
CA VAL A 162 8.73 -17.33 -0.45
C VAL A 162 9.85 -18.36 -0.71
N GLN A 163 9.51 -19.53 -1.24
CA GLN A 163 10.45 -20.63 -1.39
C GLN A 163 11.29 -20.47 -2.67
N LYS A 164 12.57 -20.13 -2.52
CA LYS A 164 13.54 -19.99 -3.63
C LYS A 164 14.13 -21.33 -4.14
N LYS A 165 13.79 -22.48 -3.54
CA LYS A 165 14.38 -23.77 -3.95
C LYS A 165 13.74 -24.30 -5.23
N LEU A 166 14.30 -23.91 -6.37
CA LEU A 166 14.23 -24.73 -7.57
C LEU A 166 14.92 -26.07 -7.26
N LYS A 167 14.23 -27.19 -7.45
CA LYS A 167 14.88 -28.50 -7.45
C LYS A 167 15.80 -28.60 -8.68
N GLU A 168 16.91 -29.33 -8.59
CA GLU A 168 17.75 -29.62 -9.77
C GLU A 168 16.87 -30.14 -10.93
N GLY A 169 16.96 -29.49 -12.08
CA GLY A 169 16.16 -29.81 -13.27
C GLY A 169 14.82 -29.10 -13.42
N GLN A 170 14.43 -28.19 -12.51
CA GLN A 170 13.24 -27.34 -12.72
C GLN A 170 13.57 -26.11 -13.56
N GLU A 171 12.76 -25.85 -14.59
CA GLU A 171 12.80 -24.59 -15.35
C GLU A 171 12.63 -23.38 -14.42
N VAL A 172 13.36 -22.30 -14.71
CA VAL A 172 13.21 -21.01 -14.05
C VAL A 172 11.79 -20.51 -14.31
N ARG A 173 10.89 -20.70 -13.34
CA ARG A 173 9.55 -20.11 -13.39
C ARG A 173 9.72 -18.60 -13.28
N ARG A 174 9.07 -17.85 -14.19
CA ARG A 174 9.03 -16.39 -14.15
C ARG A 174 8.09 -15.90 -13.03
N VAL A 175 8.48 -16.13 -11.79
CA VAL A 175 7.80 -15.63 -10.59
C VAL A 175 8.40 -14.27 -10.22
N ALA A 176 7.65 -13.43 -9.51
CA ALA A 176 8.17 -12.18 -8.94
C ALA A 176 9.44 -12.45 -8.12
N GLN A 177 10.46 -11.61 -8.29
CA GLN A 177 11.70 -11.73 -7.53
C GLN A 177 11.61 -10.92 -6.26
N LEU A 178 11.49 -11.58 -5.12
CA LEU A 178 11.25 -10.92 -3.84
C LEU A 178 12.41 -11.15 -2.86
N ASP A 179 12.71 -10.09 -2.09
CA ASP A 179 13.65 -10.11 -0.97
C ASP A 179 12.90 -9.77 0.32
N TRP A 180 12.51 -10.81 1.07
CA TRP A 180 11.74 -10.66 2.30
C TRP A 180 12.63 -10.18 3.45
N ARG A 181 12.25 -9.06 4.07
CA ARG A 181 12.97 -8.41 5.17
C ARG A 181 12.06 -8.25 6.38
N ILE A 182 12.55 -8.70 7.53
CA ILE A 182 11.77 -8.67 8.77
C ILE A 182 11.85 -7.29 9.41
N ILE A 183 10.69 -6.72 9.71
CA ILE A 183 10.53 -5.54 10.55
C ILE A 183 10.46 -6.00 12.01
N GLU A 184 11.30 -5.42 12.87
CA GLU A 184 11.13 -5.56 14.32
C GLU A 184 9.92 -4.72 14.76
N GLU A 185 8.92 -5.35 15.41
CA GLU A 185 7.69 -4.69 15.87
C GLU A 185 7.94 -3.79 17.10
N ASN A 186 8.82 -2.78 16.95
CA ASN A 186 9.28 -1.91 18.02
C ASN A 186 9.57 -0.49 17.51
N CYS A 187 8.94 0.52 18.12
CA CYS A 187 9.13 1.93 17.77
C CYS A 187 10.60 2.42 17.82
N GLU A 188 11.47 1.74 18.56
CA GLU A 188 12.89 2.09 18.67
C GLU A 188 13.78 1.41 17.59
N LYS A 189 13.18 0.61 16.72
CA LYS A 189 13.86 -0.18 15.69
C LYS A 189 13.44 0.27 14.29
N PRO A 190 13.87 1.47 13.85
CA PRO A 190 13.56 1.95 12.52
C PRO A 190 14.23 1.07 11.46
N PHE A 191 13.64 1.04 10.27
CA PHE A 191 14.19 0.40 9.09
C PHE A 191 14.18 1.38 7.91
N VAL A 192 14.97 1.08 6.87
CA VAL A 192 15.07 1.93 5.69
C VAL A 192 14.54 1.18 4.47
N ALA A 193 13.54 1.75 3.81
CA ALA A 193 12.97 1.28 2.56
C ALA A 193 13.24 2.32 1.47
N SER A 194 13.96 1.92 0.42
CA SER A 194 14.35 2.80 -0.71
C SER A 194 14.91 4.17 -0.31
N GLY A 195 15.70 4.22 0.78
CA GLY A 195 16.33 5.44 1.27
C GLY A 195 15.49 6.30 2.21
N LEU A 196 14.22 5.96 2.44
CA LEU A 196 13.36 6.61 3.44
C LEU A 196 13.36 5.79 4.74
N SER A 197 13.57 6.46 5.86
CA SER A 197 13.49 5.86 7.20
C SER A 197 12.05 5.74 7.67
N PHE A 198 11.70 4.57 8.19
CA PHE A 198 10.39 4.26 8.77
C PHE A 198 10.58 3.78 10.21
N THR A 199 9.80 4.35 11.11
CA THR A 199 9.60 3.81 12.46
C THR A 199 8.32 2.97 12.46
N PRO A 200 8.40 1.66 12.76
CA PRO A 200 7.22 0.83 12.89
C PRO A 200 6.43 1.23 14.13
N LEU A 201 5.10 1.24 14.02
CA LEU A 201 4.16 1.60 15.07
C LEU A 201 3.25 0.39 15.35
N PRO A 202 3.57 -0.49 16.30
CA PRO A 202 2.69 -1.59 16.65
C PRO A 202 1.34 -1.08 17.17
N VAL A 203 0.25 -1.52 16.58
CA VAL A 203 -1.12 -1.15 16.98
C VAL A 203 -1.98 -2.39 17.12
N MET A 204 -2.97 -2.32 18.01
CA MET A 204 -3.94 -3.40 18.13
C MET A 204 -4.93 -3.29 16.97
N HIS A 205 -5.22 -4.40 16.30
CA HIS A 205 -6.29 -4.54 15.33
C HIS A 205 -7.20 -5.69 15.76
N GLY A 206 -8.24 -5.35 16.54
CA GLY A 206 -9.05 -6.32 17.31
C GLY A 206 -8.59 -6.43 18.76
N GLU A 207 -8.87 -7.57 19.41
CA GLU A 207 -8.53 -7.80 20.83
C GLU A 207 -7.09 -8.29 21.02
N ASP A 208 -6.68 -9.30 20.25
CA ASP A 208 -5.43 -10.07 20.46
C ASP A 208 -4.53 -10.13 19.22
N TYR A 209 -4.61 -9.11 18.37
CA TYR A 209 -3.86 -9.08 17.12
C TYR A 209 -3.18 -7.73 16.94
N VAL A 210 -1.89 -7.79 16.57
CA VAL A 210 -1.04 -6.63 16.34
C VAL A 210 -0.78 -6.50 14.84
N CYS A 211 -0.96 -5.30 14.32
CA CYS A 211 -0.47 -4.92 13.00
C CYS A 211 0.43 -3.70 13.12
N LEU A 212 1.04 -3.29 12.00
CA LEU A 212 1.95 -2.17 11.95
C LEU A 212 1.32 -0.97 11.26
N GLY A 213 1.31 0.17 11.96
CA GLY A 213 1.37 1.48 11.32
C GLY A 213 2.82 1.91 11.12
N PHE A 214 3.02 3.07 10.48
CA PHE A 214 4.35 3.59 10.20
C PHE A 214 4.43 5.10 10.40
N LEU A 215 5.50 5.54 11.05
CA LEU A 215 5.90 6.93 11.14
C LEU A 215 7.08 7.17 10.19
N PHE A 216 7.01 8.20 9.36
CA PHE A 216 8.06 8.52 8.38
C PHE A 216 8.07 10.00 7.99
N GLY A 217 9.08 10.38 7.21
CA GLY A 217 9.24 11.70 6.63
C GLY A 217 10.28 12.57 7.35
N GLU A 218 11.05 13.33 6.57
CA GLU A 218 12.16 14.14 7.07
C GLU A 218 11.74 15.59 7.36
N LYS A 219 11.04 16.22 6.40
CA LYS A 219 10.54 17.60 6.52
C LYS A 219 9.13 17.67 7.10
N SER A 220 8.35 16.63 6.89
CA SER A 220 6.99 16.51 7.40
C SER A 220 6.86 15.16 8.08
N ARG A 221 6.43 15.18 9.34
CA ARG A 221 6.28 14.01 10.19
C ARG A 221 4.90 13.40 9.95
N VAL A 222 4.86 12.27 9.25
CA VAL A 222 3.64 11.59 8.82
C VAL A 222 3.47 10.28 9.58
N ALA A 223 2.29 10.04 10.13
CA ALA A 223 1.88 8.73 10.65
C ALA A 223 0.79 8.13 9.76
N TYR A 224 0.98 6.89 9.32
CA TYR A 224 0.03 6.11 8.54
C TYR A 224 -0.37 4.86 9.33
N ILE A 225 -1.64 4.76 9.71
CA ILE A 225 -2.17 3.70 10.57
C ILE A 225 -3.54 3.28 10.02
N SER A 226 -3.56 2.28 9.13
CA SER A 226 -4.74 1.90 8.34
C SER A 226 -5.76 1.03 9.06
N ASP A 227 -5.31 0.23 10.02
CA ASP A 227 -6.11 -0.79 10.70
C ASP A 227 -5.81 -0.69 12.19
N VAL A 228 -6.75 -0.16 12.99
CA VAL A 228 -6.48 0.03 14.42
C VAL A 228 -7.75 0.07 15.26
N SER A 229 -7.76 -0.72 16.32
CA SER A 229 -8.75 -0.69 17.40
C SER A 229 -8.23 0.07 18.63
N ARG A 230 -6.92 0.00 18.91
CA ARG A 230 -6.31 0.60 20.10
C ARG A 230 -4.81 0.86 19.91
N PHE A 231 -4.34 1.97 20.46
CA PHE A 231 -2.91 2.28 20.55
C PHE A 231 -2.29 1.71 21.83
N PRO A 232 -1.24 0.88 21.74
CA PRO A 232 -0.38 0.59 22.88
C PRO A 232 0.37 1.85 23.35
N PRO A 233 0.78 1.93 24.64
CA PRO A 233 1.44 3.13 25.19
C PRO A 233 2.66 3.61 24.40
N ASN A 234 3.48 2.68 23.88
CA ASN A 234 4.67 3.03 23.11
C ASN A 234 4.32 3.74 21.79
N THR A 235 3.26 3.28 21.11
CA THR A 235 2.79 3.90 19.88
C THR A 235 2.08 5.22 20.15
N GLU A 236 1.24 5.28 21.19
CA GLU A 236 0.59 6.52 21.64
C GLU A 236 1.64 7.59 21.96
N TYR A 237 2.68 7.23 22.72
CA TYR A 237 3.80 8.12 22.99
C TYR A 237 4.46 8.59 21.69
N ALA A 238 4.78 7.67 20.78
CA ALA A 238 5.42 7.99 19.52
C ALA A 238 4.60 8.98 18.66
N ILE A 239 3.27 8.86 18.61
CA ILE A 239 2.46 9.76 17.77
C ILE A 239 1.96 11.03 18.49
N SER A 240 2.05 11.07 19.83
CA SER A 240 1.58 12.21 20.61
C SER A 240 2.51 13.43 20.54
N LYS A 241 1.91 14.63 20.62
CA LYS A 241 2.64 15.90 20.67
C LYS A 241 3.60 16.00 21.86
N SER A 242 3.20 15.45 23.01
CA SER A 242 3.98 15.47 24.25
C SER A 242 5.08 14.39 24.30
N GLY A 243 4.98 13.35 23.48
CA GLY A 243 5.96 12.28 23.39
C GLY A 243 6.88 12.46 22.19
N GLY A 244 6.58 11.79 21.08
CA GLY A 244 7.40 11.79 19.86
C GLY A 244 7.34 13.08 19.03
N GLY A 245 6.54 14.07 19.44
CA GLY A 245 6.45 15.38 18.81
C GLY A 245 5.25 15.55 17.89
N GLN A 246 5.00 16.79 17.45
CA GLN A 246 3.85 17.13 16.60
C GLN A 246 3.93 16.39 15.26
N LEU A 247 2.84 15.73 14.87
CA LEU A 247 2.64 15.23 13.52
C LEU A 247 2.17 16.36 12.60
N ASP A 248 2.68 16.37 11.37
CA ASP A 248 2.17 17.22 10.30
C ASP A 248 0.97 16.58 9.60
N LEU A 249 0.94 15.24 9.54
CA LEU A 249 -0.15 14.47 8.96
C LEU A 249 -0.36 13.17 9.73
N LEU A 250 -1.62 12.90 10.11
CA LEU A 250 -2.08 11.64 10.66
C LEU A 250 -3.12 11.05 9.71
N ILE A 251 -2.82 9.87 9.16
CA ILE A 251 -3.74 9.05 8.37
C ILE A 251 -4.16 7.88 9.26
N LEU A 252 -5.46 7.75 9.51
CA LEU A 252 -6.00 6.88 10.54
C LEU A 252 -7.27 6.14 10.08
N ASP A 253 -7.43 4.90 10.55
CA ASP A 253 -8.65 4.11 10.43
C ASP A 253 -9.89 4.83 10.99
N THR A 254 -10.97 4.84 10.21
CA THR A 254 -12.31 5.29 10.63
C THR A 254 -13.42 4.43 10.02
N LEU A 255 -13.41 3.13 10.29
CA LEU A 255 -14.29 2.15 9.62
C LEU A 255 -15.82 2.36 9.86
N TYR A 256 -16.27 2.43 11.11
CA TYR A 256 -17.69 2.62 11.43
C TYR A 256 -17.88 3.67 12.52
N LYS A 257 -19.00 4.38 12.47
CA LYS A 257 -19.44 5.24 13.57
C LYS A 257 -20.24 4.40 14.57
N VAL A 258 -19.64 4.04 15.70
CA VAL A 258 -20.39 3.39 16.78
C VAL A 258 -21.29 4.43 17.46
N HIS A 259 -22.61 4.26 17.37
CA HIS A 259 -23.57 5.03 18.15
C HIS A 259 -23.55 4.54 19.62
N LYS A 260 -22.59 5.07 20.40
CA LYS A 260 -22.36 4.91 21.86
C LYS A 260 -21.86 3.53 22.37
N SER A 261 -20.93 3.68 23.34
CA SER A 261 -20.15 2.73 24.16
C SER A 261 -19.03 1.92 23.50
N SER A 262 -17.80 2.44 23.67
CA SER A 262 -16.54 1.69 23.87
C SER A 262 -16.04 0.78 22.74
N SER A 263 -15.68 1.35 21.58
CA SER A 263 -14.65 0.74 20.69
C SER A 263 -14.21 1.59 19.48
N CYS A 264 -14.82 2.74 19.19
CA CYS A 264 -14.19 3.71 18.28
C CYS A 264 -13.20 4.60 19.04
N ILE A 265 -12.00 4.73 18.48
CA ILE A 265 -10.91 5.57 18.96
C ILE A 265 -11.44 6.95 19.33
N LYS A 266 -11.37 7.29 20.63
CA LYS A 266 -11.41 8.68 21.07
C LYS A 266 -10.00 9.23 20.82
N ILE A 267 -9.86 10.04 19.77
CA ILE A 267 -8.68 10.89 19.57
C ILE A 267 -8.78 12.08 20.53
#